data_AF-A0A2S6FCG6-F1
#
_entry.id   AF-A0A2S6FCG6-F1
#
_cell.length_a   1.000
_cell.length_b   1.000
_cell.length_c   1.000
_cell.angle_alpha   90.00
_cell.angle_beta   90.00
_cell.angle_gamma   90.00
#
_symmetry.space_group_name_H-M   'P 1'
#
loop_
_entity.id
_entity.type
_entity.pdbx_description
1 polymer ?
#
loop_
_entity_poly.entity_id
_entity_poly.type
_entity_poly.pdbx_seq_one_letter_code
_entity_poly.pdbx_strand_id
1 'polypeptide(L)'
;MKGLLVFAAIIEAATGVALILVPSLVGQLLLGIELTGVIVRVAGIALIALAVACWPGPAMLGMLIYNAAVALYLAYVGFSGESSGVLLWPVVILHAVMTVLLICAMTRKTTH
;
A
#
# COMPACT_ATOMS: atom_id res chain seq x y z
N MET A 1 -3.16 24.15 8.67
CA MET A 1 -2.47 22.83 8.65
C MET A 1 -3.21 21.76 7.82
N LYS A 2 -4.55 21.65 7.87
CA LYS A 2 -5.31 20.65 7.07
C LYS A 2 -5.03 20.72 5.55
N GLY A 3 -4.92 21.93 4.98
CA GLY A 3 -4.66 22.10 3.55
C GLY A 3 -3.30 21.55 3.09
N LEU A 4 -2.25 21.72 3.90
CA LEU A 4 -0.92 21.21 3.58
C LEU A 4 -0.87 19.68 3.61
N LEU A 5 -1.54 19.04 4.58
CA LEU A 5 -1.65 17.59 4.66
C LEU A 5 -2.42 16.99 3.47
N VAL A 6 -3.52 17.63 3.07
CA VAL A 6 -4.29 17.23 1.89
C VAL A 6 -3.44 17.35 0.62
N PHE A 7 -2.72 18.46 0.47
CA PHE A 7 -1.82 18.65 -0.68
C PHE A 7 -0.71 17.60 -0.73
N ALA A 8 -0.05 17.32 0.40
CA ALA A 8 0.93 16.26 0.50
C ALA A 8 0.33 14.88 0.17
N ALA A 9 -0.85 14.57 0.70
CA ALA A 9 -1.54 13.31 0.40
C ALA A 9 -1.82 13.13 -1.10
N ILE A 10 -2.18 14.20 -1.83
CA ILE A 10 -2.36 14.14 -3.29
C ILE A 10 -1.05 13.80 -4.00
N ILE A 11 0.05 14.46 -3.61
CA ILE A 11 1.38 14.20 -4.20
C ILE A 11 1.82 12.76 -3.94
N GLU A 12 1.66 12.27 -2.71
CA GLU A 12 2.03 10.90 -2.34
C GLU A 12 1.14 9.87 -3.05
N ALA A 13 -0.16 10.13 -3.18
CA ALA A 13 -1.05 9.26 -3.95
C ALA A 13 -0.63 9.19 -5.43
N ALA A 14 -0.32 10.33 -6.05
CA ALA A 14 0.15 10.38 -7.43
C ALA A 14 1.47 9.62 -7.61
N THR A 15 2.41 9.81 -6.69
CA THR A 15 3.70 9.11 -6.68
C THR A 15 3.51 7.62 -6.49
N GLY A 16 2.64 7.21 -5.57
CA GLY A 16 2.32 5.81 -5.32
C GLY A 16 1.69 5.12 -6.54
N VAL A 17 0.75 5.79 -7.21
CA VAL A 17 0.18 5.31 -8.48
C VAL A 17 1.25 5.20 -9.56
N ALA A 18 2.15 6.18 -9.67
CA ALA A 18 3.23 6.15 -10.66
C ALA A 18 4.23 5.00 -10.39
N LEU A 19 4.59 4.74 -9.12
CA LEU A 19 5.41 3.59 -8.74
C LEU A 19 4.74 2.25 -9.06
N ILE A 20 3.41 2.20 -9.02
CA ILE A 20 2.66 1.02 -9.47
C ILE A 20 2.60 0.96 -10.99
N LEU A 21 2.29 2.01 -11.73
CA LEU A 21 2.06 1.85 -13.18
C LEU A 21 3.35 1.89 -14.01
N VAL A 22 4.27 2.80 -13.68
CA VAL A 22 5.47 3.13 -14.46
C VAL A 22 6.71 3.28 -13.57
N PRO A 23 7.07 2.24 -12.78
CA PRO A 23 8.16 2.31 -11.80
C PRO A 23 9.51 2.69 -12.42
N SER A 24 9.84 2.16 -13.61
CA SER A 24 11.11 2.47 -14.28
C SER A 24 11.23 3.95 -14.61
N LEU A 25 10.16 4.60 -15.08
CA LEU A 25 10.14 6.03 -15.39
C LEU A 25 10.34 6.86 -14.12
N VAL A 26 9.65 6.49 -13.02
CA VAL A 26 9.81 7.15 -11.73
C VAL A 26 11.25 7.02 -11.22
N GLY A 27 11.82 5.82 -11.32
CA GLY A 27 13.21 5.57 -10.95
C GLY A 27 14.20 6.41 -11.76
N GLN A 28 14.03 6.45 -13.09
CA GLN A 28 14.91 7.21 -13.97
C GLN A 28 14.84 8.71 -13.67
N LEU A 29 13.63 9.25 -13.47
CA LEU A 29 13.43 10.67 -13.19
C LEU A 29 13.93 11.09 -11.80
N LEU A 30 13.71 10.26 -10.77
CA LEU A 30 14.06 10.61 -9.38
C LEU A 30 15.50 10.25 -9.01
N LEU A 31 15.98 9.11 -9.50
CA LEU A 31 17.21 8.48 -9.01
C LEU A 31 18.24 8.21 -10.12
N GLY A 32 17.87 8.40 -11.40
CA GLY A 32 18.72 8.06 -12.54
C GLY A 32 18.93 6.55 -12.74
N ILE A 33 18.09 5.70 -12.11
CA ILE A 33 18.19 4.24 -12.17
C ILE A 33 16.83 3.61 -12.47
N GLU A 34 16.81 2.42 -13.04
CA GLU A 34 15.55 1.70 -13.26
C GLU A 34 15.08 1.04 -11.96
N LEU A 35 13.94 1.50 -11.44
CA LEU A 35 13.26 0.84 -10.32
C LEU A 35 12.44 -0.34 -10.86
N THR A 36 12.74 -1.54 -10.39
CA THR A 36 12.02 -2.76 -10.75
C THR A 36 11.80 -3.66 -9.54
N GLY A 37 10.87 -4.61 -9.68
CA GLY A 37 10.62 -5.65 -8.69
C GLY A 37 9.54 -5.33 -7.65
N VAL A 38 9.29 -6.35 -6.82
CA VAL A 38 8.16 -6.41 -5.87
C VAL A 38 8.17 -5.26 -4.88
N ILE A 39 9.35 -4.90 -4.37
CA ILE A 39 9.48 -3.87 -3.33
C ILE A 39 9.02 -2.48 -3.82
N VAL A 40 9.20 -2.17 -5.11
CA VAL A 40 8.82 -0.88 -5.68
C VAL A 40 7.29 -0.76 -5.73
N ARG A 41 6.61 -1.83 -6.11
CA ARG A 41 5.14 -1.89 -6.11
C ARG A 41 4.57 -1.83 -4.69
N VAL A 42 5.20 -2.51 -3.74
CA VAL A 42 4.83 -2.43 -2.31
C VAL A 42 5.01 -1.01 -1.77
N ALA A 43 6.10 -0.31 -2.15
CA ALA A 43 6.29 1.08 -1.79
C ALA A 43 5.19 1.98 -2.38
N GLY A 44 4.80 1.77 -3.64
CA GLY A 44 3.68 2.47 -4.24
C GLY A 44 2.35 2.27 -3.50
N ILE A 45 2.05 1.02 -3.10
CA ILE A 45 0.88 0.68 -2.27
C ILE A 45 0.95 1.41 -0.92
N ALA A 46 2.12 1.45 -0.29
CA ALA A 46 2.33 2.14 0.98
C ALA A 46 2.06 3.65 0.87
N LEU A 47 2.51 4.30 -0.20
CA LEU A 47 2.26 5.74 -0.42
C LEU A 47 0.77 6.04 -0.62
N ILE A 48 0.06 5.20 -1.37
CA ILE A 48 -1.40 5.34 -1.54
C ILE A 48 -2.11 5.18 -0.19
N ALA A 49 -1.73 4.18 0.60
CA ALA A 49 -2.31 3.98 1.92
C ALA A 49 -2.01 5.14 2.89
N LEU A 50 -0.80 5.69 2.84
CA LEU A 50 -0.40 6.87 3.61
C LEU A 50 -1.21 8.10 3.19
N ALA A 51 -1.42 8.30 1.90
CA ALA A 51 -2.27 9.38 1.39
C ALA A 51 -3.69 9.27 1.93
N VAL A 52 -4.27 8.06 1.95
CA VAL A 52 -5.61 7.84 2.54
C VAL A 52 -5.61 8.09 4.05
N ALA A 53 -4.56 7.69 4.77
CA ALA A 53 -4.44 7.94 6.20
C ALA A 53 -4.28 9.43 6.55
N CYS A 54 -3.62 10.21 5.69
CA CYS A 54 -3.35 11.64 5.87
C CYS A 54 -4.45 12.55 5.30
N TRP A 55 -5.34 12.02 4.45
CA TRP A 55 -6.59 12.67 4.10
C TRP A 55 -7.43 12.89 5.36
N PRO A 56 -8.36 13.86 5.44
CA PRO A 56 -9.26 14.07 6.58
C PRO A 56 -10.21 12.90 6.95
N GLY A 57 -9.82 11.65 6.67
CA GLY A 57 -10.44 10.41 7.13
C GLY A 57 -9.66 9.73 8.27
N PRO A 58 -10.16 8.58 8.76
CA PRO A 58 -9.53 7.84 9.84
C PRO A 58 -8.27 7.11 9.37
N ALA A 59 -7.16 7.24 10.10
CA ALA A 59 -5.91 6.51 9.83
C ALA A 59 -6.09 4.99 9.72
N MET A 60 -7.10 4.45 10.42
CA MET A 60 -7.50 3.05 10.37
C MET A 60 -7.89 2.58 8.95
N LEU A 61 -8.45 3.46 8.12
CA LEU A 61 -8.77 3.16 6.72
C LEU A 61 -7.49 3.02 5.88
N GLY A 62 -6.49 3.88 6.08
CA GLY A 62 -5.19 3.74 5.40
C GLY A 62 -4.51 2.42 5.75
N MET A 63 -4.50 2.04 7.03
CA MET A 63 -3.97 0.73 7.46
C MET A 63 -4.73 -0.45 6.86
N LEU A 64 -6.05 -0.34 6.72
CA LEU A 64 -6.87 -1.38 6.07
C LEU A 64 -6.48 -1.53 4.60
N ILE A 65 -6.39 -0.42 3.87
CA ILE A 65 -6.01 -0.41 2.45
C ILE A 65 -4.61 -0.99 2.27
N TYR A 66 -3.66 -0.59 3.11
CA TYR A 66 -2.29 -1.12 3.07
C TYR A 66 -2.28 -2.64 3.23
N ASN A 67 -2.87 -3.16 4.31
CA ASN A 67 -2.85 -4.60 4.60
C ASN A 67 -3.57 -5.40 3.49
N ALA A 68 -4.73 -4.92 3.03
CA ALA A 68 -5.49 -5.61 1.99
C ALA A 68 -4.73 -5.63 0.66
N ALA A 69 -4.22 -4.47 0.21
CA ALA A 69 -3.52 -4.37 -1.07
C ALA A 69 -2.18 -5.12 -1.06
N VAL A 70 -1.42 -5.07 0.03
CA VAL A 70 -0.16 -5.83 0.16
C VAL A 70 -0.43 -7.32 0.18
N ALA A 71 -1.44 -7.80 0.93
CA ALA A 71 -1.81 -9.21 0.94
C ALA A 71 -2.16 -9.71 -0.47
N LEU A 72 -3.00 -8.96 -1.20
CA LEU A 72 -3.40 -9.31 -2.56
C LEU A 72 -2.21 -9.31 -3.54
N TYR A 73 -1.36 -8.28 -3.46
CA TYR A 73 -0.21 -8.17 -4.36
C TYR A 73 0.84 -9.26 -4.10
N LEU A 74 1.18 -9.52 -2.84
CA LEU A 74 2.14 -10.57 -2.50
C LEU A 74 1.57 -11.97 -2.78
N ALA A 75 0.27 -12.19 -2.60
CA ALA A 75 -0.38 -13.43 -3.02
C ALA A 75 -0.27 -13.61 -4.54
N TYR A 76 -0.56 -12.56 -5.33
CA TYR A 76 -0.39 -12.58 -6.78
C TYR A 76 1.06 -12.93 -7.18
N VAL A 77 2.05 -12.27 -6.58
CA VAL A 77 3.49 -12.54 -6.83
C VAL A 77 3.88 -13.96 -6.44
N GLY A 78 3.34 -14.48 -5.33
CA GLY A 78 3.57 -15.85 -4.90
C GLY A 78 2.97 -16.88 -5.86
N PHE A 79 1.78 -16.60 -6.41
CA PHE A 79 1.12 -17.46 -7.39
C PHE A 79 1.73 -17.37 -8.80
N SER A 80 2.24 -16.20 -9.21
CA SER A 80 2.89 -16.01 -10.51
C SER A 80 4.26 -16.70 -10.59
N GLY A 81 4.82 -17.11 -9.45
CA GLY A 81 6.16 -17.68 -9.36
C GLY A 81 7.27 -16.64 -9.48
N GLU A 82 6.95 -15.34 -9.53
CA GLU A 82 7.92 -14.25 -9.59
C GLU A 82 8.77 -14.15 -8.31
N SER A 83 8.29 -14.66 -7.18
CA SER A 83 9.08 -14.75 -5.94
C SER A 83 8.69 -15.98 -5.12
N SER A 84 9.70 -16.65 -4.54
CA SER A 84 9.54 -17.91 -3.79
C SER A 84 10.13 -17.87 -2.38
N GLY A 85 10.26 -16.67 -1.80
CA GLY A 85 10.82 -16.51 -0.46
C GLY A 85 10.01 -17.25 0.60
N VAL A 86 10.69 -17.93 1.53
CA VAL A 86 10.07 -18.74 2.60
C VAL A 86 9.08 -17.92 3.45
N LEU A 87 9.35 -16.62 3.62
CA LEU A 87 8.50 -15.72 4.39
C LEU A 87 7.35 -15.07 3.60
N LEU A 88 7.25 -15.30 2.28
CA LEU A 88 6.21 -14.68 1.46
C LEU A 88 4.81 -15.05 1.97
N TRP A 89 4.53 -16.35 2.08
CA TRP A 89 3.22 -16.84 2.54
C TRP A 89 2.90 -16.44 3.99
N PRO A 90 3.83 -16.56 4.97
CA PRO A 90 3.63 -16.00 6.29
C PRO A 90 3.22 -14.53 6.30
N VAL A 91 3.86 -13.70 5.47
CA VAL A 91 3.56 -12.26 5.36
C VAL A 91 2.19 -12.01 4.72
N VAL A 92 1.84 -12.77 3.67
CA VAL A 92 0.49 -12.72 3.08
C VAL A 92 -0.59 -13.03 4.12
N ILE A 93 -0.41 -14.11 4.91
CA ILE A 93 -1.35 -14.52 5.95
C ILE A 93 -1.45 -13.43 7.03
N LEU A 94 -0.32 -12.88 7.49
CA LEU A 94 -0.30 -11.81 8.47
C LEU A 94 -1.14 -10.61 8.02
N HIS A 95 -0.91 -10.12 6.79
CA HIS A 95 -1.65 -8.98 6.26
C HIS A 95 -3.14 -9.30 6.03
N ALA A 96 -3.48 -10.52 5.63
CA ALA A 96 -4.87 -10.95 5.52
C ALA A 96 -5.58 -10.97 6.89
N VAL A 97 -4.93 -11.49 7.93
CA VAL A 97 -5.45 -11.49 9.31
C VAL A 97 -5.66 -10.05 9.80
N MET A 98 -4.68 -9.17 9.61
CA MET A 98 -4.78 -7.76 10.00
C MET A 98 -5.91 -7.05 9.25
N THR A 99 -6.11 -7.35 7.96
CA THR A 99 -7.24 -6.86 7.16
C THR A 99 -8.57 -7.23 7.80
N VAL A 100 -8.76 -8.51 8.16
CA VAL A 100 -10.00 -8.98 8.81
C VAL A 100 -10.22 -8.30 10.16
N LEU A 101 -9.18 -8.21 10.99
CA LEU A 101 -9.28 -7.56 12.31
C LEU A 101 -9.65 -6.08 12.20
N LEU A 102 -9.09 -5.35 11.23
CA LEU A 102 -9.41 -3.94 10.99
C LEU A 102 -10.85 -3.76 10.50
N ILE A 103 -11.34 -4.62 9.61
CA ILE A 103 -12.75 -4.63 9.17
C ILE A 103 -13.67 -4.86 10.37
N CYS A 104 -13.39 -5.87 11.19
CA CYS A 104 -14.17 -6.14 12.40
C CYS A 104 -14.15 -4.97 13.40
N ALA A 105 -13.03 -4.30 13.57
CA ALA A 105 -12.92 -3.13 14.44
C ALA A 105 -13.72 -1.93 13.91
N MET A 106 -13.72 -1.73 12.58
CA MET A 106 -14.46 -0.66 11.91
C MET A 106 -15.98 -0.85 12.00
N THR A 107 -16.46 -2.08 11.77
CA THR A 107 -17.90 -2.39 11.83
C THR A 107 -18.46 -2.27 13.24
N ARG A 108 -17.69 -2.67 14.26
CA ARG A 108 -18.09 -2.50 15.68
C ARG A 108 -18.21 -1.05 16.11
N LYS A 109 -17.40 -0.14 15.54
CA LYS A 109 -17.50 1.30 15.80
C LYS A 109 -18.71 1.96 15.13
N THR A 110 -19.27 1.36 14.07
CA THR A 110 -20.44 1.90 13.37
C THR A 110 -21.76 1.48 14.04
N THR A 111 -21.74 0.47 14.91
CA THR A 111 -22.92 -0.03 15.62
C THR A 111 -23.14 0.58 17.01
N HIS A 112 -22.26 1.49 17.47
CA HIS A 112 -22.38 2.24 18.72
C HIS A 112 -22.57 3.73 18.41
#